data_AF-A0A3B4VKN7-F1
#
_entry.id   AF-A0A3B4VKN7-F1
#
_cell.length_a   1.000
_cell.length_b   1.000
_cell.length_c   1.000
_cell.angle_alpha   90.00
_cell.angle_beta   90.00
_cell.angle_gamma   90.00
#
_symmetry.space_group_name_H-M   'P 1'
#
loop_
_entity.id
_entity.type
_entity.pdbx_description
1 polymer ?
#
loop_
_entity_poly.entity_id
_entity_poly.type
_entity_poly.pdbx_seq_one_letter_code
_entity_poly.pdbx_strand_id
1 'polypeptide(L)'
;MSEGQRKPKYSATRRLHLKSKLLKKAASMLVAESEEKKHEKERAVNECFPPLKLSGLSVQELQDLCRELHHKIDVVDETRYDMELKVARNEKEIHTLTQKISDLKGVKRPNLKRVKKTTEDMLGACTDTSKLMKADFKANLKTVKKEEEKVKLVADTIIQGV
;
A
#
# COMPACT_ATOMS: atom_id res chain seq x y z
N MET A 1 -11.91 47.53 11.52
CA MET A 1 -11.49 46.65 12.63
C MET A 1 -10.96 45.36 12.01
N SER A 2 -9.63 45.22 11.91
CA SER A 2 -8.99 44.06 11.28
C SER A 2 -8.99 42.90 12.27
N GLU A 3 -9.74 41.84 11.98
CA GLU A 3 -9.67 40.61 12.79
C GLU A 3 -8.28 39.99 12.65
N GLY A 4 -7.45 40.16 13.68
CA GLY A 4 -6.12 39.55 13.73
C GLY A 4 -6.18 38.03 13.59
N GLN A 5 -5.20 37.44 12.90
CA GLN A 5 -5.11 35.99 12.67
C GLN A 5 -5.25 35.21 13.98
N ARG A 6 -6.34 34.43 14.09
CA ARG A 6 -6.58 33.54 15.23
C ARG A 6 -5.46 32.50 15.30
N LYS A 7 -4.71 32.48 16.41
CA LYS A 7 -3.65 31.49 16.65
C LYS A 7 -4.27 30.08 16.63
N PRO A 8 -3.73 29.12 15.86
CA PRO A 8 -4.28 27.77 15.82
C PRO A 8 -4.21 27.10 17.20
N LYS A 9 -5.30 26.42 17.62
CA LYS A 9 -5.38 25.71 18.91
C LYS A 9 -4.30 24.63 19.12
N TYR A 10 -3.69 24.13 18.04
CA TYR A 10 -2.62 23.13 18.08
C TYR A 10 -1.44 23.56 17.22
N SER A 11 -0.23 23.15 17.60
CA SER A 11 0.97 23.36 16.79
C SER A 11 0.91 22.58 15.47
N ALA A 12 1.59 23.09 14.44
CA ALA A 12 1.72 22.39 13.16
C ALA A 12 2.37 21.00 13.32
N THR A 13 3.39 20.90 14.18
CA THR A 13 4.07 19.65 14.55
C THR A 13 3.09 18.61 15.08
N ARG A 14 2.18 18.99 15.99
CA ARG A 14 1.18 18.07 16.54
C ARG A 14 0.22 17.56 15.45
N ARG A 15 -0.24 18.43 14.55
CA ARG A 15 -1.11 18.02 13.44
C ARG A 15 -0.40 17.06 12.49
N LEU A 16 0.86 17.31 12.16
CA LEU A 16 1.65 16.43 11.29
C LEU A 16 1.87 15.07 11.93
N HIS A 17 2.21 15.03 13.23
CA HIS A 17 2.35 13.79 13.98
C HIS A 17 1.08 12.93 13.95
N LEU A 18 -0.09 13.56 14.17
CA LEU A 18 -1.37 12.87 14.11
C LEU A 18 -1.68 12.34 12.70
N LYS A 19 -1.41 13.13 11.65
CA LYS A 19 -1.57 12.67 10.25
C LYS A 19 -0.66 11.49 9.94
N SER A 20 0.59 11.51 10.40
CA SER A 20 1.54 10.41 10.22
C SER A 20 1.07 9.14 10.93
N LYS A 21 0.58 9.25 12.18
CA LYS A 21 -0.02 8.13 12.91
C LYS A 21 -1.24 7.56 12.20
N LEU A 22 -2.13 8.42 11.71
CA LEU A 22 -3.32 8.01 10.96
C LEU A 22 -2.93 7.26 9.69
N LEU A 23 -2.01 7.81 8.89
CA LEU A 23 -1.54 7.16 7.67
C LEU A 23 -0.86 5.81 7.95
N LYS A 24 -0.04 5.73 9.01
CA LYS A 24 0.58 4.47 9.43
C LYS A 24 -0.45 3.41 9.81
N LYS A 25 -1.51 3.80 10.52
CA LYS A 25 -2.61 2.87 10.87
C LYS A 25 -3.41 2.47 9.63
N ALA A 26 -3.74 3.41 8.75
CA ALA A 26 -4.45 3.14 7.50
C ALA A 26 -3.68 2.17 6.60
N ALA A 27 -2.35 2.34 6.46
CA ALA A 27 -1.50 1.42 5.71
C ALA A 27 -1.52 0.01 6.30
N SER A 28 -1.45 -0.11 7.64
CA SER A 28 -1.57 -1.40 8.33
C SER A 28 -2.93 -2.05 8.12
N MET A 29 -4.02 -1.28 8.13
CA MET A 29 -5.37 -1.79 7.89
C MET A 29 -5.55 -2.26 6.44
N LEU A 30 -4.98 -1.54 5.48
CA LEU A 30 -5.04 -1.91 4.06
C LEU A 30 -4.35 -3.25 3.78
N VAL A 31 -3.22 -3.52 4.44
CA VAL A 31 -2.53 -4.81 4.33
C VAL A 31 -3.39 -5.93 4.93
N ALA A 32 -3.94 -5.72 6.14
CA ALA A 32 -4.81 -6.71 6.78
C ALA A 32 -6.06 -7.02 5.94
N GLU A 33 -6.71 -6.00 5.39
CA GLU A 33 -7.86 -6.16 4.49
C GLU A 33 -7.48 -6.94 3.21
N SER A 34 -6.31 -6.67 2.64
CA SER A 34 -5.81 -7.41 1.47
C SER A 34 -5.58 -8.89 1.77
N GLU A 35 -5.05 -9.22 2.95
CA GLU A 35 -4.84 -10.60 3.41
C GLU A 35 -6.18 -11.30 3.65
N GLU A 36 -7.12 -10.64 4.34
CA GLU A 36 -8.46 -11.15 4.57
C GLU A 36 -9.20 -11.43 3.26
N LYS A 37 -9.13 -10.51 2.30
CA LYS A 37 -9.71 -10.68 0.97
C LYS A 37 -9.12 -11.86 0.21
N LYS A 38 -7.82 -12.12 0.37
CA LYS A 38 -7.17 -13.30 -0.23
C LYS A 38 -7.70 -14.58 0.40
N HIS A 39 -7.80 -14.63 1.72
CA HIS A 39 -8.35 -15.79 2.43
C HIS A 39 -9.82 -16.03 2.10
N GLU A 40 -10.64 -14.98 2.01
CA GLU A 40 -12.04 -15.10 1.60
C GLU A 40 -12.17 -15.63 0.17
N LYS A 41 -11.32 -15.16 -0.75
CA LYS A 41 -11.27 -15.71 -2.12
C LYS A 41 -10.95 -17.20 -2.12
N GLU A 42 -9.95 -17.62 -1.33
CA GLU A 42 -9.60 -19.05 -1.21
C GLU A 42 -10.74 -19.85 -0.60
N ARG A 43 -11.43 -19.35 0.44
CA ARG A 43 -12.60 -19.99 1.04
C ARG A 43 -13.73 -20.17 0.02
N ALA A 44 -14.14 -19.09 -0.65
CA ALA A 44 -15.23 -19.11 -1.61
C ALA A 44 -14.94 -20.05 -2.80
N VAL A 45 -13.70 -20.05 -3.32
CA VAL A 45 -13.32 -20.98 -4.40
C VAL A 45 -13.36 -22.42 -3.93
N ASN A 46 -12.85 -22.73 -2.74
CA ASN A 46 -12.86 -24.09 -2.21
C ASN A 46 -14.27 -24.60 -1.88
N GLU A 47 -15.19 -23.71 -1.48
CA GLU A 47 -16.60 -24.03 -1.24
C GLU A 47 -17.34 -24.32 -2.55
N CYS A 48 -17.16 -23.48 -3.57
CA CYS A 48 -17.80 -23.66 -4.87
C CYS A 48 -17.20 -24.81 -5.69
N PHE A 49 -15.87 -24.98 -5.62
CA PHE A 49 -15.10 -25.90 -6.46
C PHE A 49 -14.10 -26.67 -5.61
N PRO A 50 -14.57 -27.66 -4.81
CA PRO A 50 -13.68 -28.49 -4.03
C PRO A 50 -12.73 -29.30 -4.93
N PRO A 51 -11.54 -29.69 -4.42
CA PRO A 51 -10.59 -30.50 -5.19
C PRO A 51 -11.22 -31.79 -5.70
N LEU A 52 -11.02 -32.07 -7.00
CA LEU A 52 -11.58 -33.26 -7.65
C LEU A 52 -10.95 -34.53 -7.08
N LYS A 53 -11.81 -35.46 -6.65
CA LYS A 53 -11.39 -36.80 -6.21
C LYS A 53 -11.69 -37.79 -7.32
N LEU A 54 -10.65 -38.14 -8.07
CA LEU A 54 -10.78 -39.04 -9.23
C LEU A 54 -10.48 -40.51 -8.88
N SER A 55 -9.87 -40.78 -7.73
CA SER A 55 -9.51 -42.12 -7.30
C SER A 55 -10.76 -42.93 -6.92
N GLY A 56 -10.87 -44.14 -7.46
CA GLY A 56 -11.96 -45.07 -7.16
C GLY A 56 -13.23 -44.89 -8.01
N LEU A 57 -13.24 -43.94 -8.95
CA LEU A 57 -14.33 -43.80 -9.92
C LEU A 57 -14.19 -44.83 -11.06
N SER A 58 -15.32 -45.40 -11.45
CA SER A 58 -15.44 -46.21 -12.67
C SER A 58 -15.35 -45.34 -13.93
N VAL A 59 -15.14 -45.98 -15.09
CA VAL A 59 -15.07 -45.27 -16.39
C VAL A 59 -16.36 -44.50 -16.68
N GLN A 60 -17.52 -45.06 -16.33
CA GLN A 60 -18.81 -44.42 -16.55
C GLN A 60 -18.96 -43.16 -15.68
N GLU A 61 -18.66 -43.26 -14.38
CA GLU A 61 -18.71 -42.13 -13.46
C GLU A 61 -17.74 -41.00 -13.86
N LEU A 62 -16.56 -41.34 -14.39
CA LEU A 62 -15.63 -40.36 -14.93
C LEU A 62 -16.19 -39.65 -16.16
N GLN A 63 -16.86 -40.37 -17.06
CA GLN A 63 -17.50 -39.77 -18.23
C GLN A 63 -18.67 -38.87 -17.86
N ASP A 64 -19.48 -39.26 -16.87
CA ASP A 64 -20.58 -38.45 -16.34
C ASP A 64 -20.05 -37.17 -15.68
N LEU A 65 -19.00 -37.27 -14.86
CA LEU A 65 -18.33 -36.13 -14.25
C LEU A 65 -17.78 -35.16 -15.32
N CYS A 66 -17.15 -35.66 -16.38
CA CYS A 66 -16.65 -34.82 -17.48
C CYS A 66 -17.77 -34.05 -18.18
N ARG A 67 -18.93 -34.70 -18.42
CA ARG A 67 -20.10 -34.03 -19.00
C ARG A 67 -20.67 -32.95 -18.07
N GLU A 68 -20.75 -33.25 -16.78
CA GLU A 68 -21.23 -32.30 -15.78
C GLU A 68 -20.31 -31.07 -15.65
N LEU A 69 -18.99 -31.29 -15.60
CA LEU A 69 -18.00 -30.22 -15.55
C LEU A 69 -18.05 -29.35 -16.81
N HIS A 70 -18.19 -29.95 -17.99
CA HIS A 70 -18.34 -29.19 -19.23
C HIS A 70 -19.55 -28.26 -19.19
N HIS A 71 -20.72 -28.78 -18.77
CA HIS A 71 -21.92 -27.96 -18.64
C HIS A 71 -21.76 -26.84 -17.60
N LYS A 72 -21.12 -27.13 -16.46
CA LYS A 72 -20.82 -26.12 -15.42
C LYS A 72 -19.90 -25.02 -15.93
N ILE A 73 -18.93 -25.34 -16.79
CA ILE A 73 -18.04 -24.33 -17.40
C ILE A 73 -18.85 -23.34 -18.23
N ASP A 74 -19.77 -23.81 -19.07
CA ASP A 74 -20.61 -22.94 -19.90
C ASP A 74 -21.43 -21.97 -19.05
N VAL A 75 -22.08 -22.47 -17.99
CA VAL A 75 -22.86 -21.63 -17.06
C VAL A 75 -21.98 -20.63 -16.32
N VAL A 76 -20.82 -21.07 -15.81
CA VAL A 76 -19.91 -20.17 -15.09
C VAL A 76 -19.34 -19.09 -16.02
N ASP A 77 -19.03 -19.41 -17.28
CA ASP A 77 -18.51 -18.42 -18.22
C ASP A 77 -19.56 -17.37 -18.60
N GLU A 78 -20.83 -17.77 -18.76
CA GLU A 78 -21.94 -16.83 -18.93
C GLU A 78 -22.03 -15.86 -17.73
N THR A 79 -22.02 -16.39 -16.50
CA THR A 79 -22.05 -15.53 -15.30
C THR A 79 -20.83 -14.62 -15.18
N ARG A 80 -19.64 -15.10 -15.58
CA ARG A 80 -18.40 -14.32 -15.62
C ARG A 80 -18.54 -13.17 -16.61
N TYR A 81 -19.07 -13.44 -17.81
CA TYR A 81 -19.29 -12.44 -18.84
C TYR A 81 -20.24 -11.33 -18.38
N ASP A 82 -21.36 -11.70 -17.76
CA ASP A 82 -22.32 -10.74 -17.21
C ASP A 82 -21.71 -9.86 -16.10
N MET A 83 -20.89 -10.45 -15.23
CA MET A 83 -20.17 -9.71 -14.20
C MET A 83 -19.15 -8.74 -14.80
N GLU A 84 -18.40 -9.18 -15.81
CA GLU A 84 -17.42 -8.36 -16.52
C GLU A 84 -18.08 -7.14 -17.19
N LEU A 85 -19.25 -7.33 -17.81
CA LEU A 85 -20.02 -6.23 -18.38
C LEU A 85 -20.47 -5.21 -17.32
N LYS A 86 -20.90 -5.67 -16.14
CA LYS A 86 -21.28 -4.78 -15.02
C LYS A 86 -20.07 -3.98 -14.52
N VAL A 87 -18.92 -4.62 -14.37
CA VAL A 87 -17.67 -3.95 -13.97
C VAL A 87 -17.26 -2.91 -15.01
N ALA A 88 -17.26 -3.26 -16.30
CA ALA A 88 -16.91 -2.35 -17.38
C ALA A 88 -17.84 -1.12 -17.46
N ARG A 89 -19.14 -1.28 -17.16
CA ARG A 89 -20.07 -0.14 -17.05
C ARG A 89 -19.67 0.79 -15.91
N ASN A 90 -19.39 0.23 -14.73
CA ASN A 90 -18.97 1.00 -13.56
C ASN A 90 -17.64 1.73 -13.82
N GLU A 91 -16.68 1.09 -14.48
CA GLU A 91 -15.40 1.72 -14.85
C GLU A 91 -15.59 2.91 -15.79
N LYS A 92 -16.45 2.77 -16.81
CA LYS A 92 -16.80 3.88 -17.72
C LYS A 92 -17.45 5.04 -16.97
N GLU A 93 -18.35 4.73 -16.04
CA GLU A 93 -19.00 5.74 -15.20
C GLU A 93 -17.98 6.45 -14.30
N ILE A 94 -17.13 5.72 -13.58
CA ILE A 94 -16.05 6.27 -12.74
C ILE A 94 -15.13 7.16 -13.57
N HIS A 95 -14.74 6.73 -14.77
CA HIS A 95 -13.91 7.52 -15.67
C HIS A 95 -14.59 8.83 -16.06
N THR A 96 -15.86 8.77 -16.46
CA THR A 96 -16.68 9.93 -16.82
C THR A 96 -16.80 10.91 -15.66
N LEU A 97 -17.06 10.41 -14.45
CA LEU A 97 -17.16 11.23 -13.24
C LEU A 97 -15.81 11.85 -12.87
N THR A 98 -14.72 11.10 -13.00
CA THR A 98 -13.36 11.59 -12.74
C THR A 98 -12.97 12.72 -13.71
N GLN A 99 -13.35 12.60 -14.98
CA GLN A 99 -13.14 13.65 -15.97
C GLN A 99 -13.95 14.90 -15.60
N LYS A 100 -15.25 14.76 -15.33
CA LYS A 100 -16.11 15.89 -14.88
C LYS A 100 -15.54 16.59 -13.64
N ILE A 101 -15.06 15.83 -12.66
CA ILE A 101 -14.40 16.39 -11.47
C ILE A 101 -13.15 17.19 -11.86
N SER A 102 -12.37 16.70 -12.81
CA SER A 102 -11.15 17.37 -13.29
C SER A 102 -11.47 18.66 -14.01
N ASP A 103 -12.49 18.65 -14.87
CA ASP A 103 -12.97 19.84 -15.59
C ASP A 103 -13.50 20.91 -14.63
N LEU A 104 -14.28 20.51 -13.62
CA LEU A 104 -14.82 21.40 -12.58
C LEU A 104 -13.74 21.97 -11.66
N LYS A 105 -12.74 21.16 -11.29
CA LYS A 105 -11.59 21.62 -10.47
C LYS A 105 -10.76 22.66 -11.21
N GLY A 106 -10.84 22.70 -12.54
CA GLY A 106 -10.00 23.49 -13.43
C GLY A 106 -8.55 23.00 -13.41
N VAL A 107 -7.86 23.10 -14.54
CA VAL A 107 -6.42 22.85 -14.58
C VAL A 107 -5.75 23.95 -13.76
N LYS A 108 -5.32 23.64 -12.52
CA LYS A 108 -4.37 24.49 -11.80
C LYS A 108 -3.09 24.52 -12.62
N ARG A 109 -2.94 25.50 -13.51
CA ARG A 109 -1.67 25.78 -14.18
C ARG A 109 -0.60 25.83 -13.08
N PRO A 110 0.44 24.97 -13.14
CA PRO A 110 1.54 25.07 -12.19
C PRO A 110 2.08 26.48 -12.30
N ASN A 111 2.07 27.24 -11.20
CA ASN A 111 2.69 28.56 -11.20
C ASN A 111 4.18 28.36 -11.50
N LEU A 112 4.63 28.85 -12.66
CA LEU A 112 6.04 28.81 -13.05
C LEU A 112 6.84 29.61 -12.03
N LYS A 113 7.42 28.92 -11.05
CA LYS A 113 8.37 29.53 -10.12
C LYS A 113 9.72 29.62 -10.83
N ARG A 114 10.34 30.79 -10.83
CA ARG A 114 11.72 30.95 -11.28
C ARG A 114 12.65 30.20 -10.31
N VAL A 115 12.96 28.96 -10.64
CA VAL A 115 13.96 28.15 -9.93
C VAL A 115 15.32 28.61 -10.45
N LYS A 116 16.16 29.17 -9.58
CA LYS A 116 17.58 29.37 -9.89
C LYS A 116 18.20 27.97 -9.85
N LYS A 117 18.94 27.58 -10.89
CA LYS A 117 19.73 26.33 -10.84
C LYS A 117 20.60 26.37 -9.60
N THR A 118 20.40 25.41 -8.70
CA THR A 118 21.19 25.28 -7.49
C THR A 118 22.58 24.77 -7.87
N THR A 119 23.61 25.07 -7.06
CA THR A 119 24.98 24.59 -7.33
C THR A 119 25.05 23.08 -7.51
N GLU A 120 24.16 22.35 -6.83
CA GLU A 120 23.98 20.90 -6.94
C GLU A 120 23.49 20.46 -8.33
N ASP A 121 22.61 21.22 -9.00
CA ASP A 121 22.15 20.93 -10.38
C ASP A 121 23.26 21.16 -11.41
N MET A 122 24.14 22.12 -11.14
CA MET A 122 25.28 22.45 -12.02
C MET A 122 26.44 21.45 -11.84
N LEU A 123 26.67 20.96 -10.62
CA LEU A 123 27.74 20.00 -10.30
C LEU A 123 27.33 18.55 -10.56
N GLY A 124 26.04 18.22 -10.42
CA GLY A 124 25.49 16.90 -10.70
C GLY A 124 25.51 16.53 -12.18
N ALA A 125 25.51 17.52 -13.08
CA ALA A 125 25.71 17.30 -14.51
C ALA A 125 27.18 17.00 -14.89
N CYS A 126 28.13 17.29 -14.00
CA CYS A 126 29.57 17.15 -14.24
C CYS A 126 30.22 16.00 -13.45
N THR A 127 29.47 15.26 -12.62
CA THR A 127 30.02 14.19 -11.77
C THR A 127 29.20 12.91 -11.88
N ASP A 128 29.90 11.77 -11.86
CA ASP A 128 29.37 10.45 -12.20
C ASP A 128 28.06 10.07 -11.50
N THR A 129 27.13 9.52 -12.28
CA THR A 129 25.78 9.07 -11.90
C THR A 129 25.73 7.98 -10.83
N SER A 130 26.87 7.44 -10.39
CA SER A 130 26.98 6.46 -9.30
C SER A 130 26.65 7.02 -7.91
N LYS A 131 26.61 8.35 -7.76
CA LYS A 131 26.24 9.04 -6.51
C LYS A 131 24.77 9.45 -6.41
N LEU A 132 23.93 9.09 -7.39
CA LEU A 132 22.47 9.27 -7.32
C LEU A 132 21.81 8.27 -6.38
N MET A 133 22.29 8.19 -5.14
CA MET A 133 21.46 7.71 -4.05
C MET A 133 20.45 8.81 -3.78
N LYS A 134 19.15 8.44 -3.78
CA LYS A 134 18.04 9.32 -3.35
C LYS A 134 18.54 10.13 -2.18
N ALA A 135 18.44 11.46 -2.26
CA ALA A 135 18.91 12.38 -1.24
C ALA A 135 18.11 12.18 0.06
N ASP A 136 18.37 11.08 0.76
CA ASP A 136 18.02 10.90 2.14
C ASP A 136 18.89 11.90 2.87
N PHE A 137 18.31 13.07 3.16
CA PHE A 137 18.94 14.16 3.92
C PHE A 137 19.59 13.64 5.24
N LYS A 138 19.11 12.50 5.74
CA LYS A 138 19.61 11.78 6.90
C LYS A 138 20.95 11.06 6.69
N ALA A 139 21.29 10.68 5.46
CA ALA A 139 22.53 9.96 5.14
C ALA A 139 23.80 10.84 5.23
N ASN A 140 23.66 12.16 5.03
CA ASN A 140 24.78 13.11 5.10
C ASN A 140 25.00 13.73 6.50
N LEU A 141 24.20 13.37 7.50
CA LEU A 141 24.36 13.84 8.87
C LEU A 141 25.26 12.90 9.66
N LYS A 142 26.37 13.42 10.21
CA LYS A 142 27.26 12.67 11.13
C LYS A 142 26.48 12.38 12.43
N THR A 143 26.00 11.16 12.60
CA THR A 143 25.41 10.71 13.87
C THR A 143 26.51 10.57 14.92
N VAL A 144 26.51 11.46 15.92
CA VAL A 144 27.33 11.29 17.13
C VAL A 144 26.74 10.10 17.90
N LYS A 145 27.49 9.00 18.00
CA LYS A 145 27.14 7.90 18.90
C LYS A 145 27.15 8.46 20.31
N LYS A 146 25.98 8.57 20.94
CA LYS A 146 25.89 8.75 22.38
C LYS A 146 26.40 7.44 22.97
N GLU A 147 27.55 7.47 23.66
CA GLU A 147 28.03 6.30 24.38
C GLU A 147 26.93 5.83 25.34
N GLU A 148 26.48 4.60 25.16
CA GLU A 148 25.65 3.93 26.14
C GLU A 148 26.53 3.63 27.35
N GLU A 149 26.34 4.41 28.42
CA GLU A 149 26.92 4.15 29.72
C GLU A 149 26.45 2.77 30.18
N LYS A 150 27.35 1.79 30.09
CA LYS A 150 27.10 0.41 30.50
C LYS A 150 26.94 0.39 32.03
N VAL A 151 25.70 0.46 32.50
CA VAL A 151 25.37 0.06 33.88
C VAL A 151 25.45 -1.48 33.93
N LYS A 152 26.65 -1.99 34.12
CA LYS A 152 26.93 -3.35 34.58
C LYS A 152 28.06 -3.27 35.59
N LEU A 153 27.96 -4.07 36.65
CA LEU A 153 28.92 -4.30 37.74
C LEU A 153 28.64 -3.56 39.06
N VAL A 154 27.51 -3.86 39.70
CA VAL A 154 27.46 -4.12 41.16
C VAL A 154 26.43 -5.22 41.42
N ALA A 155 26.74 -6.46 41.03
CA ALA A 155 25.96 -7.64 41.42
C ALA A 155 26.83 -8.89 41.66
N ASP A 156 28.08 -8.93 41.16
CA ASP A 156 28.91 -10.13 41.20
C ASP A 156 30.00 -10.14 42.30
N THR A 157 29.84 -9.40 43.39
CA THR A 157 30.83 -9.42 44.50
C THR A 157 30.27 -9.91 45.85
N ILE A 158 29.05 -10.44 45.90
CA ILE A 158 28.49 -11.05 47.13
C ILE A 158 28.51 -12.59 47.09
N ILE A 159 28.93 -13.21 45.98
CA ILE A 159 29.02 -14.68 45.88
C ILE A 159 30.46 -15.10 45.58
N GLN A 160 31.36 -14.89 46.54
CA GLN A 160 32.55 -15.71 46.79
C GLN A 160 33.29 -15.17 48.02
N GLY A 161 33.02 -15.79 49.16
CA GLY A 161 33.61 -15.44 50.45
C GLY A 161 33.10 -16.36 51.55
N VAL A 162 33.33 -17.66 51.34
CA VAL A 162 33.65 -18.60 52.43
C VAL A 162 35.10 -18.32 52.83
#